data_AF-A0A3S0P0B8-F1
#
_entry.id   AF-A0A3S0P0B8-F1
#
_cell.length_a   1.000
_cell.length_b   1.000
_cell.length_c   1.000
_cell.angle_alpha   90.00
_cell.angle_beta   90.00
_cell.angle_gamma   90.00
#
_symmetry.space_group_name_H-M   'P 1'
#
loop_
_entity.id
_entity.type
_entity.pdbx_description
1 polymer ?
#
loop_
_entity_poly.entity_id
_entity_poly.type
_entity_poly.pdbx_seq_one_letter_code
_entity_poly.pdbx_strand_id
1 'polypeptide(L)'
;MQKNQQESRDSVTKLALQFLAEVIGQCPAELEKSTERDVVFAVVGFQYGAVQSAAYAAGLEKEDAQAISEEVIGRINGMEMEAVQKLLELMPMLTRKEYPPIGIGQRAIISFYNAASDEDKLTATETLREILHQIDRS
;
A
#
# COMPACT_ATOMS: atom_id res chain seq x y z
N MET A 1 -15.93 -8.07 -22.08
CA MET A 1 -15.07 -7.02 -21.50
C MET A 1 -15.32 -6.83 -20.01
N GLN A 2 -16.56 -6.60 -19.54
CA GLN A 2 -16.85 -6.39 -18.10
C GLN A 2 -16.41 -7.54 -17.17
N LYS A 3 -16.63 -8.80 -17.56
CA LYS A 3 -16.19 -9.97 -16.77
C LYS A 3 -14.67 -10.00 -16.54
N ASN A 4 -13.90 -9.60 -17.55
CA ASN A 4 -12.43 -9.56 -17.49
C ASN A 4 -11.92 -8.42 -16.59
N GLN A 5 -12.64 -7.29 -16.56
CA GLN A 5 -12.33 -6.17 -15.67
C GLN A 5 -12.64 -6.52 -14.21
N GLN A 6 -13.76 -7.17 -13.92
CA GLN A 6 -14.08 -7.60 -12.56
C GLN A 6 -13.07 -8.63 -12.04
N GLU A 7 -12.70 -9.63 -12.85
CA GLU A 7 -11.66 -10.61 -12.51
C GLU A 7 -10.30 -9.95 -12.26
N SER A 8 -9.97 -8.90 -13.02
CA SER A 8 -8.74 -8.12 -12.82
C SER A 8 -8.79 -7.31 -11.52
N ARG A 9 -9.91 -6.65 -11.21
CA ARG A 9 -10.10 -5.95 -9.92
C ARG A 9 -9.94 -6.90 -8.74
N ASP A 10 -10.64 -8.03 -8.75
CA ASP A 10 -10.59 -9.01 -7.66
C ASP A 10 -9.18 -9.56 -7.45
N SER A 11 -8.45 -9.82 -8.55
CA SER A 11 -7.07 -10.29 -8.51
C SER A 11 -6.12 -9.25 -7.91
N VAL A 12 -6.26 -7.98 -8.30
CA VAL A 12 -5.46 -6.87 -7.75
C VAL A 12 -5.77 -6.66 -6.27
N THR A 13 -7.04 -6.64 -5.88
CA THR A 13 -7.46 -6.52 -4.48
C THR A 13 -6.86 -7.66 -3.64
N LYS A 14 -6.93 -8.90 -4.12
CA LYS A 14 -6.37 -10.05 -3.42
C LYS A 14 -4.85 -9.95 -3.28
N LEU A 15 -4.14 -9.63 -4.36
CA LEU A 15 -2.69 -9.47 -4.33
C LEU A 15 -2.26 -8.38 -3.34
N ALA A 16 -2.92 -7.23 -3.39
CA ALA A 16 -2.62 -6.11 -2.50
C ALA A 16 -2.89 -6.46 -1.03
N LEU A 17 -4.01 -7.12 -0.72
CA LEU A 17 -4.30 -7.58 0.64
C LEU A 17 -3.26 -8.57 1.16
N GLN A 18 -2.86 -9.54 0.34
CA GLN A 18 -1.83 -10.53 0.73
C GLN A 18 -0.50 -9.84 1.02
N PHE A 19 -0.02 -9.02 0.08
CA PHE A 19 1.23 -8.29 0.22
C PHE A 19 1.21 -7.35 1.45
N LEU A 20 0.16 -6.55 1.62
CA LEU A 20 0.09 -5.57 2.70
C LEU A 20 -0.11 -6.22 4.07
N ALA A 21 -0.80 -7.35 4.17
CA ALA A 21 -0.88 -8.10 5.42
C ALA A 21 0.50 -8.60 5.86
N GLU A 22 1.32 -9.10 4.92
CA GLU A 22 2.70 -9.49 5.22
C GLU A 22 3.57 -8.30 5.63
N VAL A 23 3.48 -7.18 4.90
CA VAL A 23 4.19 -5.94 5.22
C VAL A 23 3.87 -5.44 6.63
N ILE A 24 2.59 -5.39 7.01
CA ILE A 24 2.18 -4.97 8.36
C ILE A 24 2.66 -5.97 9.41
N GLY A 25 2.67 -7.27 9.09
CA GLY A 25 3.24 -8.29 9.97
C GLY A 25 4.74 -8.13 10.27
N GLN A 26 5.49 -7.43 9.40
CA GLN A 26 6.91 -7.10 9.62
C GLN A 26 7.12 -5.78 10.36
N CYS A 27 6.07 -4.99 10.59
CA CYS A 27 6.21 -3.68 11.22
C CYS A 27 6.39 -3.77 12.75
N PRO A 28 6.93 -2.72 13.40
CA PRO A 28 7.02 -2.66 14.85
C PRO A 28 5.65 -2.86 15.52
N ALA A 29 5.65 -3.50 16.69
CA ALA A 29 4.45 -3.59 17.52
C ALA A 29 3.93 -2.19 17.87
N GLU A 30 2.61 -2.07 18.03
CA GLU A 30 1.92 -0.81 18.36
C GLU A 30 1.88 0.24 17.24
N LEU A 31 2.28 -0.12 16.01
CA LEU A 31 2.09 0.74 14.85
C LEU A 31 0.62 1.20 14.73
N GLU A 32 -0.32 0.30 15.06
CA GLU A 32 -1.76 0.55 15.09
C GLU A 32 -2.20 1.60 16.12
N LYS A 33 -1.36 1.89 17.12
CA LYS A 33 -1.61 2.92 18.14
C LYS A 33 -0.92 4.25 17.82
N SER A 34 -0.06 4.27 16.80
CA SER A 34 0.67 5.48 16.44
C SER A 34 -0.28 6.56 15.90
N THR A 35 -0.16 7.76 16.47
CA THR A 35 -0.85 8.97 15.99
C THR A 35 0.14 9.98 15.41
N GLU A 36 1.41 9.59 15.33
CA GLU A 36 2.49 10.39 14.78
C GLU A 36 2.27 10.52 13.27
N ARG A 37 2.23 11.76 12.79
CA ARG A 37 1.73 12.09 11.46
C ARG A 37 2.60 11.47 10.38
N ASP A 38 3.91 11.45 10.60
CA ASP A 38 4.89 11.01 9.62
C ASP A 38 4.81 9.50 9.46
N VAL A 39 4.65 8.76 10.57
CA VAL A 39 4.31 7.33 10.56
C VAL A 39 2.99 7.06 9.83
N VAL A 40 1.91 7.77 10.15
CA VAL A 40 0.59 7.55 9.50
C VAL A 40 0.68 7.78 7.99
N PHE A 41 1.33 8.87 7.57
CA PHE A 41 1.52 9.15 6.16
C PHE A 41 2.43 8.13 5.50
N ALA A 42 3.50 7.68 6.15
CA ALA A 42 4.41 6.66 5.63
C ALA A 42 3.68 5.34 5.34
N VAL A 43 2.90 4.87 6.31
CA VAL A 43 2.11 3.64 6.19
C VAL A 43 1.11 3.76 5.05
N VAL A 44 0.27 4.79 5.06
CA VAL A 44 -0.80 4.87 4.04
C VAL A 44 -0.24 5.23 2.66
N GLY A 45 0.78 6.08 2.59
CA GLY A 45 1.46 6.38 1.34
C GLY A 45 2.10 5.14 0.71
N PHE A 46 2.72 4.27 1.51
CA PHE A 46 3.24 2.98 1.07
C PHE A 46 2.12 2.09 0.52
N GLN A 47 1.03 1.92 1.28
CA GLN A 47 -0.10 1.08 0.89
C GLN A 47 -0.75 1.59 -0.40
N TYR A 48 -0.95 2.89 -0.52
CA TYR A 48 -1.50 3.53 -1.71
C TYR A 48 -0.61 3.30 -2.94
N GLY A 49 0.70 3.52 -2.81
CA GLY A 49 1.66 3.28 -3.89
C GLY A 49 1.68 1.83 -4.36
N ALA A 50 1.57 0.87 -3.44
CA ALA A 50 1.49 -0.55 -3.76
C ALA A 50 0.22 -0.87 -4.56
N VAL A 51 -0.95 -0.42 -4.10
CA VAL A 51 -2.23 -0.69 -4.78
C VAL A 51 -2.26 -0.05 -6.18
N GLN A 52 -1.86 1.21 -6.30
CA GLN A 52 -1.83 1.91 -7.58
C GLN A 52 -0.91 1.21 -8.59
N SER A 53 0.25 0.72 -8.13
CA SER A 53 1.17 -0.03 -8.99
C SER A 53 0.58 -1.36 -9.46
N ALA A 54 -0.08 -2.11 -8.57
CA ALA A 54 -0.70 -3.38 -8.95
C ALA A 54 -1.87 -3.17 -9.93
N ALA A 55 -2.70 -2.15 -9.70
CA ALA A 55 -3.79 -1.79 -10.59
C ALA A 55 -3.27 -1.36 -11.98
N TYR A 56 -2.22 -0.54 -12.02
CA TYR A 56 -1.58 -0.12 -13.26
C TYR A 56 -1.01 -1.32 -14.04
N ALA A 57 -0.32 -2.24 -13.37
CA ALA A 57 0.22 -3.45 -13.99
C ALA A 57 -0.88 -4.37 -14.57
N ALA A 58 -2.08 -4.35 -13.97
CA ALA A 58 -3.25 -5.08 -14.45
C ALA A 58 -4.04 -4.34 -15.56
N GLY A 59 -3.60 -3.14 -15.97
CA GLY A 59 -4.29 -2.34 -16.98
C GLY A 59 -5.64 -1.77 -16.52
N LEU A 60 -5.82 -1.58 -15.21
CA LEU A 60 -7.01 -0.97 -14.65
C LEU A 60 -6.97 0.56 -14.80
N GLU A 61 -8.15 1.16 -14.96
CA GLU A 61 -8.30 2.62 -15.02
C GLU A 61 -8.08 3.25 -13.64
N LYS A 62 -7.94 4.58 -13.62
CA LYS A 62 -7.61 5.32 -12.40
C LYS A 62 -8.72 5.20 -11.36
N GLU A 63 -9.97 5.20 -11.80
CA GLU A 63 -11.17 5.09 -10.97
C GLU A 63 -11.22 3.72 -10.27
N ASP A 64 -10.87 2.65 -11.00
CA ASP A 64 -10.73 1.29 -10.47
C ASP A 64 -9.61 1.23 -9.43
N ALA A 65 -8.43 1.78 -9.75
CA ALA A 65 -7.29 1.80 -8.85
C ALA A 65 -7.61 2.56 -7.56
N GLN A 66 -8.34 3.67 -7.66
CA GLN A 66 -8.80 4.47 -6.52
C GLN A 66 -9.78 3.68 -5.64
N ALA A 67 -10.79 3.05 -6.25
CA ALA A 67 -11.77 2.23 -5.51
C ALA A 67 -11.10 1.04 -4.78
N ILE A 68 -10.14 0.38 -5.43
CA ILE A 68 -9.37 -0.69 -4.78
C ILE A 68 -8.52 -0.13 -3.64
N SER A 69 -7.92 1.05 -3.82
CA SER A 69 -7.11 1.68 -2.76
C SER A 69 -7.96 1.95 -1.52
N GLU A 70 -9.17 2.49 -1.70
CA GLU A 70 -10.13 2.72 -0.62
C GLU A 70 -10.51 1.43 0.11
N GLU A 71 -10.86 0.37 -0.64
CA GLU A 71 -11.22 -0.94 -0.08
C GLU A 71 -10.06 -1.58 0.69
N VAL A 72 -8.88 -1.66 0.08
CA VAL A 72 -7.73 -2.37 0.63
C VAL A 72 -7.20 -1.65 1.87
N ILE A 73 -7.05 -0.33 1.81
CA ILE A 73 -6.53 0.48 2.93
C ILE A 73 -7.53 0.50 4.09
N GLY A 74 -8.84 0.59 3.81
CA GLY A 74 -9.87 0.46 4.83
C GLY A 74 -9.81 -0.87 5.55
N ARG A 75 -9.69 -1.98 4.81
CA ARG A 75 -9.63 -3.33 5.38
C ARG A 75 -8.35 -3.58 6.18
N ILE A 76 -7.19 -3.22 5.64
CA ILE A 76 -5.91 -3.48 6.30
C ILE A 76 -5.76 -2.69 7.59
N ASN A 77 -6.20 -1.43 7.61
CA ASN A 77 -6.03 -0.57 8.78
C ASN A 77 -7.25 -0.57 9.71
N GLY A 78 -8.33 -1.30 9.38
CA GLY A 78 -9.58 -1.28 10.16
C GLY A 78 -10.23 0.11 10.20
N MET A 79 -10.15 0.85 9.11
CA MET A 79 -10.64 2.22 9.01
C MET A 79 -12.01 2.31 8.34
N GLU A 80 -12.86 3.21 8.84
CA GLU A 80 -14.11 3.58 8.17
C GLU A 80 -13.83 4.24 6.82
N MET A 81 -14.68 3.91 5.84
CA MET A 81 -14.48 4.34 4.44
C MET A 81 -14.34 5.87 4.31
N GLU A 82 -15.13 6.62 5.06
CA GLU A 82 -15.13 8.08 5.03
C GLU A 82 -13.80 8.67 5.54
N ALA A 83 -13.14 8.00 6.48
CA ALA A 83 -11.82 8.39 6.97
C ALA A 83 -10.73 8.05 5.93
N VAL A 84 -10.83 6.88 5.28
CA VAL A 84 -9.92 6.48 4.20
C VAL A 84 -9.99 7.49 3.05
N GLN A 85 -11.19 7.85 2.60
CA GLN A 85 -11.37 8.80 1.49
C GLN A 85 -10.70 10.15 1.77
N LYS A 86 -10.97 10.76 2.94
CA LYS A 86 -10.33 12.02 3.36
C LYS A 86 -8.82 11.93 3.39
N LEU A 87 -8.28 10.78 3.78
CA LEU A 87 -6.84 10.58 3.84
C LEU A 87 -6.23 10.35 2.45
N LEU A 88 -6.95 9.65 1.57
CA LEU A 88 -6.53 9.43 0.18
C LEU A 88 -6.59 10.70 -0.69
N GLU A 89 -7.47 11.64 -0.37
CA GLU A 89 -7.48 12.98 -0.99
C GLU A 89 -6.14 13.73 -0.82
N LEU A 90 -5.38 13.41 0.23
CA LEU A 90 -4.06 13.99 0.47
C LEU A 90 -2.95 13.34 -0.36
N MET A 91 -3.15 12.12 -0.87
CA MET A 91 -2.11 11.35 -1.56
C MET A 91 -1.52 12.06 -2.78
N PRO A 92 -2.30 12.68 -3.70
CA PRO A 92 -1.72 13.41 -4.82
C PRO A 92 -0.80 14.56 -4.39
N MET A 93 -1.08 15.18 -3.25
CA MET A 93 -0.24 16.23 -2.68
C MET A 93 1.04 15.65 -2.07
N LEU A 94 0.92 14.55 -1.32
CA LEU A 94 2.04 13.83 -0.71
C LEU A 94 3.00 13.26 -1.77
N THR A 95 2.47 12.65 -2.85
CA THR A 95 3.27 12.17 -3.99
C THR A 95 4.09 13.28 -4.63
N ARG A 96 3.51 14.47 -4.83
CA ARG A 96 4.23 15.62 -5.40
C ARG A 96 5.33 16.16 -4.49
N LYS A 97 5.22 15.93 -3.18
CA LYS A 97 6.22 16.34 -2.19
C LYS A 97 7.28 15.27 -1.93
N GLU A 98 7.21 14.14 -2.64
CA GLU A 98 8.03 12.95 -2.39
C GLU A 98 8.01 12.53 -0.91
N TYR A 99 6.88 12.82 -0.24
CA TYR A 99 6.75 12.71 1.19
C TYR A 99 5.43 12.06 1.53
N PRO A 100 5.42 10.82 2.04
CA PRO A 100 6.56 9.92 2.17
C PRO A 100 7.04 9.45 0.78
N PRO A 101 8.15 8.71 0.67
CA PRO A 101 8.59 8.09 -0.59
C PRO A 101 7.62 6.99 -1.06
N ILE A 102 6.47 7.40 -1.60
CA ILE A 102 5.36 6.55 -2.07
C ILE A 102 5.81 5.54 -3.13
N GLY A 103 6.87 5.88 -3.89
CA GLY A 103 7.50 4.95 -4.83
C GLY A 103 8.12 3.71 -4.19
N ILE A 104 8.31 3.66 -2.87
CA ILE A 104 8.80 2.46 -2.19
C ILE A 104 7.73 1.37 -2.18
N GLY A 105 6.47 1.70 -1.86
CA GLY A 105 5.37 0.73 -1.88
C GLY A 105 5.18 0.11 -3.28
N GLN A 106 5.30 0.94 -4.32
CA GLN A 106 5.31 0.49 -5.72
C GLN A 106 6.45 -0.51 -5.98
N ARG A 107 7.69 -0.18 -5.63
CA ARG A 107 8.83 -1.09 -5.86
C ARG A 107 8.71 -2.39 -5.07
N ALA A 108 8.19 -2.30 -3.84
CA ALA A 108 8.03 -3.42 -2.95
C ALA A 108 7.01 -4.44 -3.49
N ILE A 109 5.82 -4.00 -3.92
CA ILE A 109 4.82 -4.93 -4.48
C ILE A 109 5.26 -5.54 -5.82
N ILE A 110 6.00 -4.80 -6.64
CA ILE A 110 6.59 -5.34 -7.88
C ILE A 110 7.63 -6.41 -7.55
N SER A 111 8.47 -6.17 -6.54
CA SER A 111 9.49 -7.13 -6.11
C SER A 111 8.85 -8.38 -5.51
N PHE A 112 7.80 -8.21 -4.70
CA PHE A 112 7.01 -9.30 -4.14
C PHE A 112 6.36 -10.16 -5.22
N TYR A 113 5.75 -9.54 -6.23
CA TYR A 113 5.10 -10.26 -7.33
C TYR A 113 6.09 -11.06 -8.19
N ASN A 114 7.29 -10.53 -8.41
CA ASN A 114 8.33 -11.15 -9.24
C ASN A 114 9.32 -12.03 -8.45
N ALA A 115 9.11 -12.19 -7.14
CA ALA A 115 9.99 -12.95 -6.27
C ALA A 115 10.13 -14.41 -6.72
N ALA A 116 11.37 -14.90 -6.83
CA ALA A 116 11.67 -16.27 -7.24
C ALA A 116 11.66 -17.25 -6.05
N SER A 117 11.72 -16.72 -4.82
CA SER A 117 11.72 -17.48 -3.58
C SER A 117 10.90 -16.78 -2.49
N ASP A 118 10.57 -17.51 -1.42
CA ASP A 118 9.90 -16.91 -0.25
C ASP A 118 10.82 -15.97 0.53
N GLU A 119 12.14 -16.14 0.42
CA GLU A 119 13.13 -15.21 0.98
C GLU A 119 13.06 -13.86 0.26
N ASP A 120 12.98 -13.85 -1.07
CA ASP A 120 12.84 -12.62 -1.86
C ASP A 120 11.52 -11.90 -1.54
N LYS A 121 10.42 -12.64 -1.31
CA LYS A 121 9.15 -12.07 -0.87
C LYS A 121 9.30 -11.41 0.49
N LEU A 122 9.95 -12.09 1.44
CA LEU A 122 10.18 -11.56 2.79
C LEU A 122 10.93 -10.22 2.72
N THR A 123 12.04 -10.18 1.98
CA THR A 123 12.81 -8.94 1.77
C THR A 123 11.97 -7.81 1.16
N ALA A 124 11.10 -8.12 0.19
CA ALA A 124 10.21 -7.12 -0.38
C ALA A 124 9.25 -6.52 0.67
N THR A 125 8.75 -7.35 1.59
CA THR A 125 7.80 -6.92 2.64
C THR A 125 8.43 -6.17 3.81
N GLU A 126 9.75 -6.29 4.01
CA GLU A 126 10.48 -5.57 5.08
C GLU A 126 10.66 -4.07 4.79
N THR A 127 10.45 -3.64 3.55
CA THR A 127 10.70 -2.25 3.11
C THR A 127 9.95 -1.19 3.92
N LEU A 128 8.70 -1.43 4.35
CA LEU A 128 7.98 -0.47 5.19
C LEU A 128 8.61 -0.35 6.58
N ARG A 129 9.05 -1.47 7.16
CA ARG A 129 9.72 -1.48 8.47
C ARG A 129 10.99 -0.62 8.44
N GLU A 130 11.75 -0.65 7.36
CA GLU A 130 12.94 0.18 7.19
C GLU A 130 12.60 1.68 7.15
N ILE A 131 11.53 2.06 6.44
CA ILE A 131 11.05 3.46 6.41
C ILE A 131 10.69 3.91 7.83
N LEU A 132 9.91 3.11 8.54
CA LEU A 132 9.49 3.43 9.91
C LEU A 132 10.69 3.58 10.86
N HIS A 133 11.72 2.74 10.71
CA HIS A 133 12.95 2.86 11.48
C HIS A 133 13.74 4.13 11.16
N GLN A 134 13.68 4.63 9.93
CA GLN A 134 14.32 5.90 9.56
C GLN A 134 13.57 7.10 10.18
N ILE A 135 12.23 7.06 10.21
CA ILE A 135 11.40 8.10 10.82
C ILE A 135 11.67 8.18 12.33
N ASP A 136 11.70 7.05 13.04
CA ASP A 136 11.97 6.98 14.49
C ASP A 136 13.37 7.53 14.89
N ARG A 137 14.32 7.55 13.93
CA ARG A 137 15.70 8.00 14.15
C ARG A 137 15.97 9.45 13.73
N SER A 138 14.96 10.14 13.18
CA SER A 138 15.05 11.51 12.66
C SER A 138 14.62 12.53 13.71
#